data_AF-C0D4L6-F1
#
_entry.id   AF-C0D4L6-F1
#
_cell.length_a   1.000
_cell.length_b   1.000
_cell.length_c   1.000
_cell.angle_alpha   90.00
_cell.angle_beta   90.00
_cell.angle_gamma   90.00
#
_symmetry.space_group_name_H-M   'P 1'
#
loop_
_entity.id
_entity.type
_entity.pdbx_description
1 polymer ?
#
loop_
_entity_poly.entity_id
_entity_poly.type
_entity_poly.pdbx_seq_one_letter_code
_entity_poly.pdbx_strand_id
1 'polypeptide(L)'
;FEGSAAPFWNPGAKGIFFNLSLGTKRGDMIRAIMEGIAIEINDNVSLIEITSGKISTVSVAGGMVRSDLFCQIQADIYNKKVARYKNSEASSLGAAMIAAVTLGIYGSVEEAYHNMVSDRPRLFEPVPENAEHTLKLLERKHKLYNALVGGNVYGSFGERI
;
A
#
# COMPACT_ATOMS: atom_id res chain seq x y z
N PHE A 1 9.77 -7.87 1.45
CA PHE A 1 10.65 -8.74 2.27
C PHE A 1 12.08 -8.81 1.74
N GLU A 2 12.34 -8.40 0.49
CA GLU A 2 13.68 -8.32 -0.09
C GLU A 2 14.22 -6.88 -0.07
N GLY A 3 14.42 -6.34 1.12
CA GLY A 3 14.74 -4.93 1.28
C GLY A 3 13.50 -4.03 1.30
N SER A 4 13.77 -2.77 1.64
CA SER A 4 12.85 -1.66 1.61
C SER A 4 13.26 -0.73 0.47
N ALA A 5 12.35 -0.44 -0.45
CA ALA A 5 12.52 0.65 -1.40
C ALA A 5 12.16 1.97 -0.71
N ALA A 6 11.50 2.88 -1.42
CA ALA A 6 10.98 4.10 -0.83
C ALA A 6 10.10 3.83 0.41
N PRO A 7 10.20 4.66 1.46
CA PRO A 7 11.07 5.84 1.54
C PRO A 7 12.50 5.53 2.02
N PHE A 8 12.77 4.35 2.58
CA PHE A 8 14.01 4.10 3.33
C PHE A 8 15.21 3.68 2.49
N TRP A 9 15.00 3.15 1.28
CA TRP A 9 16.05 2.68 0.36
C TRP A 9 17.08 1.77 1.04
N ASN A 10 16.60 0.84 1.85
CA ASN A 10 17.42 -0.09 2.64
C ASN A 10 17.34 -1.51 2.05
N PRO A 11 18.31 -1.93 1.21
CA PRO A 11 18.31 -3.26 0.63
C PRO A 11 18.52 -4.38 1.66
N GLY A 12 19.09 -4.08 2.82
CA GLY A 12 19.29 -5.03 3.91
C GLY A 12 18.04 -5.28 4.77
N ALA A 13 16.98 -4.47 4.61
CA ALA A 13 15.76 -4.64 5.41
C ALA A 13 15.09 -6.00 5.15
N LYS A 14 14.68 -6.69 6.22
CA LYS A 14 14.00 -7.98 6.16
C LYS A 14 12.66 -7.97 6.89
N GLY A 15 11.78 -8.89 6.51
CA GLY A 15 10.48 -9.07 7.15
C GLY A 15 10.62 -9.61 8.57
N ILE A 16 9.89 -9.03 9.51
CA ILE A 16 9.93 -9.42 10.92
C ILE A 16 8.50 -9.46 11.47
N PHE A 17 8.19 -10.52 12.20
CA PHE A 17 7.07 -10.54 13.14
C PHE A 17 7.58 -10.24 14.53
N PHE A 18 6.94 -9.33 15.23
CA PHE A 18 7.36 -8.88 16.56
C PHE A 18 6.21 -9.02 17.55
N ASN A 19 6.55 -9.26 18.84
CA ASN A 19 5.60 -9.35 19.94
C ASN A 19 4.54 -10.47 19.80
N LEU A 20 4.98 -11.66 19.41
CA LEU A 20 4.13 -12.86 19.36
C LEU A 20 3.90 -13.43 20.77
N SER A 21 2.76 -14.08 20.98
CA SER A 21 2.42 -14.78 22.23
C SER A 21 1.82 -16.17 21.95
N LEU A 22 1.65 -17.00 22.98
CA LEU A 22 0.96 -18.29 22.86
C LEU A 22 -0.50 -18.16 22.38
N GLY A 23 -1.09 -16.96 22.51
CA GLY A 23 -2.43 -16.67 22.00
C GLY A 23 -2.46 -16.31 20.52
N THR A 24 -1.31 -16.09 19.87
CA THR A 24 -1.25 -15.66 18.47
C THR A 24 -1.64 -16.80 17.54
N LYS A 25 -2.63 -16.53 16.70
CA LYS A 25 -3.21 -17.49 15.75
C LYS A 25 -2.78 -17.17 14.33
N ARG A 26 -3.02 -18.12 13.43
CA ARG A 26 -2.77 -17.94 11.98
C ARG A 26 -3.48 -16.71 11.40
N GLY A 27 -4.69 -16.41 11.86
CA GLY A 27 -5.44 -15.22 11.43
C GLY A 27 -4.72 -13.92 11.78
N ASP A 28 -4.14 -13.84 12.97
CA ASP A 28 -3.38 -12.68 13.43
C ASP A 28 -2.12 -12.47 12.59
N MET A 29 -1.43 -13.55 12.23
CA MET A 29 -0.25 -13.50 11.36
C MET A 29 -0.60 -12.95 9.97
N ILE A 30 -1.70 -13.41 9.37
CA ILE A 30 -2.19 -12.92 8.08
C ILE A 30 -2.56 -11.43 8.19
N ARG A 31 -3.29 -11.06 9.25
CA ARG A 31 -3.67 -9.68 9.51
C ARG A 31 -2.45 -8.77 9.67
N ALA A 32 -1.43 -9.21 10.41
CA ALA A 32 -0.18 -8.48 10.60
C ALA A 32 0.60 -8.28 9.29
N ILE A 33 0.58 -9.25 8.37
CA ILE A 33 1.17 -9.06 7.03
C ILE A 33 0.42 -7.96 6.27
N MET A 34 -0.91 -8.02 6.26
CA MET A 34 -1.74 -7.04 5.56
C MET A 34 -1.53 -5.63 6.11
N GLU A 35 -1.54 -5.48 7.44
CA GLU A 35 -1.29 -4.21 8.10
C GLU A 35 0.14 -3.71 7.86
N GLY A 36 1.15 -4.59 7.96
CA GLY A 36 2.54 -4.24 7.71
C GLY A 36 2.79 -3.70 6.30
N ILE A 37 2.17 -4.32 5.28
CA ILE A 37 2.23 -3.83 3.90
C ILE A 37 1.58 -2.44 3.79
N ALA A 38 0.38 -2.27 4.35
CA ALA A 38 -0.32 -0.99 4.30
C ALA A 38 0.45 0.11 5.05
N ILE A 39 1.06 -0.18 6.20
CA ILE A 39 1.89 0.79 6.93
C ILE A 39 3.09 1.23 6.10
N GLU A 40 3.77 0.31 5.41
CA GLU A 40 4.91 0.64 4.55
C GLU A 40 4.48 1.52 3.36
N ILE A 41 3.32 1.24 2.76
CA ILE A 41 2.76 2.08 1.70
C ILE A 41 2.35 3.45 2.24
N ASN A 42 1.84 3.53 3.47
CA ASN A 42 1.42 4.80 4.08
C ASN A 42 2.57 5.81 4.19
N ASP A 43 3.78 5.36 4.47
CA ASP A 43 4.94 6.25 4.52
C ASP A 43 5.18 6.88 3.14
N ASN A 44 4.95 6.15 2.06
CA ASN A 44 5.00 6.66 0.70
C ASN A 44 3.85 7.62 0.38
N VAL A 45 2.61 7.29 0.78
CA VAL A 45 1.44 8.18 0.63
C VAL A 45 1.69 9.51 1.34
N SER A 46 2.18 9.46 2.57
CA SER A 46 2.50 10.64 3.38
C SER A 46 3.58 11.50 2.72
N LEU A 47 4.62 10.87 2.15
CA LEU A 47 5.66 11.58 1.42
C LEU A 47 5.12 12.27 0.16
N ILE A 48 4.25 11.60 -0.60
CA ILE A 48 3.60 12.19 -1.77
C ILE A 48 2.74 13.39 -1.35
N GLU A 49 2.03 13.34 -0.22
CA GLU A 49 1.24 14.49 0.24
C GLU A 49 2.10 15.71 0.56
N ILE A 50 3.30 15.50 1.11
CA ILE A 50 4.26 16.57 1.38
C ILE A 50 4.74 17.23 0.08
N THR A 51 4.96 16.46 -0.98
CA THR A 51 5.53 16.97 -2.24
C THR A 51 4.51 17.45 -3.26
N SER A 52 3.32 16.87 -3.26
CA SER A 52 2.33 17.02 -4.33
C SER A 52 0.97 17.54 -3.84
N GLY A 53 0.83 17.74 -2.53
CA GLY A 53 -0.39 18.24 -1.89
C GLY A 53 -1.34 17.13 -1.46
N LYS A 54 -2.46 17.54 -0.85
CA LYS A 54 -3.40 16.63 -0.19
C LYS A 54 -3.99 15.61 -1.16
N ILE A 55 -3.88 14.33 -0.83
CA ILE A 55 -4.54 13.23 -1.53
C ILE A 55 -5.96 13.09 -0.97
N SER A 56 -6.96 13.07 -1.86
CA SER A 56 -8.36 12.85 -1.49
C SER A 56 -8.76 11.38 -1.59
N THR A 57 -8.15 10.63 -2.52
CA THR A 57 -8.48 9.23 -2.80
C THR A 57 -7.25 8.49 -3.30
N VAL A 58 -7.08 7.24 -2.86
CA VAL A 58 -6.04 6.31 -3.33
C VAL A 58 -6.70 5.23 -4.17
N SER A 59 -6.42 5.22 -5.48
CA SER A 59 -6.87 4.15 -6.38
C SER A 59 -5.97 2.93 -6.25
N VAL A 60 -6.55 1.75 -6.10
CA VAL A 60 -5.80 0.50 -5.87
C VAL A 60 -6.11 -0.56 -6.94
N ALA A 61 -5.09 -1.33 -7.32
CA ALA A 61 -5.15 -2.40 -8.32
C ALA A 61 -4.25 -3.58 -7.93
N GLY A 62 -4.35 -4.69 -8.67
CA GLY A 62 -3.56 -5.91 -8.44
C GLY A 62 -4.28 -7.00 -7.63
N GLY A 63 -3.57 -8.09 -7.34
CA GLY A 63 -4.17 -9.30 -6.77
C GLY A 63 -4.67 -9.15 -5.33
N MET A 64 -3.88 -8.52 -4.45
CA MET A 64 -4.20 -8.42 -3.02
C MET A 64 -5.45 -7.59 -2.75
N VAL A 65 -5.73 -6.60 -3.59
CA VAL A 65 -6.86 -5.69 -3.40
C VAL A 65 -8.20 -6.35 -3.75
N ARG A 66 -8.21 -7.59 -4.29
CA ARG A 66 -9.45 -8.39 -4.37
C ARG A 66 -10.08 -8.65 -3.00
N SER A 67 -9.28 -8.58 -1.92
CA SER A 67 -9.76 -8.67 -0.55
C SER A 67 -10.35 -7.33 -0.08
N ASP A 68 -11.65 -7.34 0.25
CA ASP A 68 -12.32 -6.20 0.89
C ASP A 68 -11.66 -5.79 2.20
N LEU A 69 -11.22 -6.78 2.98
CA LEU A 69 -10.51 -6.55 4.23
C LEU A 69 -9.20 -5.78 3.99
N PHE A 70 -8.45 -6.12 2.94
CA PHE A 70 -7.20 -5.40 2.63
C PHE A 70 -7.47 -3.97 2.17
N CYS A 71 -8.52 -3.75 1.38
CA CYS A 71 -8.91 -2.40 0.98
C CYS A 71 -9.33 -1.54 2.18
N GLN A 72 -10.06 -2.12 3.13
CA GLN A 72 -10.44 -1.43 4.36
C GLN A 72 -9.23 -1.11 5.25
N ILE A 73 -8.32 -2.08 5.44
CA ILE A 73 -7.07 -1.88 6.19
C ILE A 73 -6.26 -0.72 5.60
N GLN A 74 -6.15 -0.67 4.27
CA GLN A 74 -5.48 0.44 3.58
C GLN A 74 -6.19 1.78 3.82
N ALA A 75 -7.52 1.84 3.69
CA ALA A 75 -8.27 3.08 3.94
C ALA A 75 -8.05 3.60 5.36
N ASP A 76 -8.12 2.71 6.35
CA ASP A 76 -7.93 3.05 7.77
C ASP A 76 -6.51 3.52 8.07
N ILE A 77 -5.49 2.84 7.51
CA ILE A 77 -4.07 3.19 7.75
C ILE A 77 -3.68 4.47 7.02
N TYR A 78 -4.10 4.64 5.76
CA TYR A 78 -3.84 5.87 5.01
C TYR A 78 -4.64 7.05 5.58
N ASN A 79 -5.73 6.75 6.30
CA ASN A 79 -6.75 7.72 6.66
C ASN A 79 -7.27 8.48 5.43
N LYS A 80 -7.50 7.74 4.34
CA LYS A 80 -7.98 8.24 3.05
C LYS A 80 -9.01 7.29 2.47
N LYS A 81 -9.82 7.81 1.57
CA LYS A 81 -10.69 6.99 0.72
C LYS A 81 -9.85 6.09 -0.18
N VAL A 82 -10.17 4.81 -0.22
CA VAL A 82 -9.58 3.84 -1.16
C VAL A 82 -10.59 3.47 -2.22
N ALA A 83 -10.21 3.60 -3.49
CA ALA A 83 -11.04 3.28 -4.65
C ALA A 83 -10.54 2.01 -5.34
N ARG A 84 -11.38 0.98 -5.39
CA ARG A 84 -11.10 -0.26 -6.12
C ARG A 84 -12.04 -0.42 -7.31
N TYR A 85 -11.49 -0.43 -8.51
CA TYR A 85 -12.22 -0.71 -9.74
C TYR A 85 -12.48 -2.21 -9.92
N LYS A 86 -13.53 -2.56 -10.67
CA LYS A 86 -13.88 -3.97 -10.95
C LYS A 86 -12.79 -4.68 -11.74
N ASN A 87 -12.19 -3.99 -12.72
CA ASN A 87 -11.04 -4.49 -13.46
C ASN A 87 -9.76 -4.32 -12.64
N SER A 88 -9.14 -5.43 -12.24
CA SER A 88 -7.87 -5.41 -11.49
C SER A 88 -6.63 -5.22 -12.37
N GLU A 89 -6.75 -5.38 -13.69
CA GLU A 89 -5.65 -5.36 -14.65
C GLU A 89 -5.36 -3.94 -15.17
N ALA A 90 -5.10 -3.02 -14.24
CA ALA A 90 -4.92 -1.59 -14.53
C ALA A 90 -3.76 -1.31 -15.50
N SER A 91 -2.66 -2.08 -15.41
CA SER A 91 -1.50 -1.91 -16.29
C SER A 91 -1.81 -2.25 -17.75
N SER A 92 -2.45 -3.39 -18.00
CA SER A 92 -2.86 -3.79 -19.35
C SER A 92 -3.90 -2.84 -19.93
N LEU A 93 -4.83 -2.37 -19.09
CA LEU A 93 -5.82 -1.38 -19.48
C LEU A 93 -5.18 -0.04 -19.88
N GLY A 94 -4.21 0.44 -19.11
CA GLY A 94 -3.45 1.65 -19.45
C GLY A 94 -2.68 1.52 -20.76
N ALA A 95 -2.04 0.38 -21.00
CA ALA A 95 -1.37 0.11 -22.27
C ALA A 95 -2.35 0.13 -23.46
N ALA A 96 -3.53 -0.46 -23.29
CA ALA A 96 -4.59 -0.44 -24.30
C ALA A 96 -5.12 0.98 -24.57
N MET A 97 -5.26 1.83 -23.54
CA MET A 97 -5.65 3.24 -23.71
C MET A 97 -4.64 4.00 -24.55
N ILE A 98 -3.34 3.85 -24.26
CA ILE A 98 -2.27 4.50 -25.03
C ILE A 98 -2.29 4.05 -26.51
N ALA A 99 -2.48 2.74 -26.74
CA ALA A 99 -2.59 2.20 -28.09
C ALA A 99 -3.81 2.75 -28.83
N ALA A 100 -4.97 2.82 -28.17
CA ALA A 100 -6.20 3.35 -28.76
C ALA A 100 -6.06 4.82 -29.18
N VAL A 101 -5.39 5.65 -28.36
CA VAL A 101 -5.09 7.04 -28.71
C VAL A 101 -4.14 7.12 -29.90
N THR A 102 -3.08 6.30 -29.90
CA THR A 102 -2.09 6.28 -30.99
C THR A 102 -2.71 5.86 -32.32
N LEU A 103 -3.70 4.96 -32.30
CA LEU A 103 -4.44 4.50 -33.48
C LEU A 103 -5.56 5.45 -33.91
N GLY A 104 -5.76 6.57 -33.21
CA GLY A 104 -6.81 7.55 -33.50
C GLY A 104 -8.23 7.06 -33.17
N ILE A 105 -8.37 6.00 -32.36
CA ILE A 105 -9.67 5.51 -31.90
C ILE A 105 -10.30 6.50 -30.91
N TYR A 106 -9.47 7.09 -30.05
CA TYR A 106 -9.84 8.18 -29.14
C TYR A 106 -8.87 9.35 -29.34
N GLY A 107 -9.35 10.58 -29.18
CA GLY A 107 -8.56 11.80 -29.34
C GLY A 107 -7.65 12.13 -28.17
N SER A 108 -7.84 11.50 -27.00
CA SER A 108 -7.00 11.71 -25.81
C SER A 108 -7.04 10.53 -24.84
N VAL A 109 -6.07 10.47 -23.92
CA VAL A 109 -6.05 9.47 -22.84
C VAL A 109 -7.23 9.65 -21.89
N GLU A 110 -7.67 10.89 -21.65
CA GLU A 110 -8.87 11.20 -20.84
C GLU A 110 -10.14 10.60 -21.49
N GLU A 111 -10.30 10.79 -22.80
CA GLU A 111 -11.41 10.22 -23.55
C GLU A 111 -11.36 8.68 -23.55
N ALA A 112 -10.17 8.10 -23.77
CA ALA A 112 -9.97 6.67 -23.67
C ALA A 112 -10.31 6.15 -22.26
N TYR A 113 -9.93 6.87 -21.20
CA TYR A 113 -10.28 6.54 -19.82
C TYR A 113 -11.79 6.49 -19.62
N HIS A 114 -12.52 7.53 -20.02
CA HIS A 114 -13.97 7.59 -19.83
C HIS A 114 -14.73 6.53 -20.62
N ASN A 115 -14.24 6.13 -21.80
CA ASN A 115 -14.89 5.11 -22.62
C ASN A 115 -14.49 3.68 -22.23
N MET A 116 -13.26 3.47 -21.72
CA MET A 116 -12.73 2.14 -21.43
C MET A 116 -12.83 1.76 -19.95
N VAL A 117 -13.00 2.73 -19.03
CA VAL A 117 -13.29 2.50 -17.61
C VAL A 117 -14.78 2.75 -17.37
N SER A 118 -15.57 1.70 -17.53
CA SER A 118 -17.04 1.78 -17.49
C SER A 118 -17.62 1.71 -16.07
N ASP A 119 -16.90 1.14 -15.12
CA ASP A 119 -17.42 0.89 -13.77
C ASP A 119 -16.97 1.97 -12.77
N ARG A 120 -17.92 2.45 -11.96
CA ARG A 120 -17.58 3.25 -10.77
C ARG A 120 -16.77 2.38 -9.80
N PRO A 121 -15.73 2.93 -9.15
CA PRO A 121 -14.98 2.17 -8.17
C PRO A 121 -15.85 1.90 -6.94
N ARG A 122 -15.64 0.75 -6.31
CA ARG A 122 -16.06 0.55 -4.93
C ARG A 122 -15.17 1.38 -4.03
N LEU A 123 -15.79 2.12 -3.12
CA LEU A 123 -15.11 2.99 -2.18
C LEU A 123 -15.05 2.33 -0.80
N PHE A 124 -13.90 2.48 -0.15
CA PHE A 124 -13.65 2.11 1.23
C PHE A 124 -13.24 3.40 1.94
N GLU A 125 -14.05 3.81 2.93
CA GLU A 125 -13.79 5.01 3.72
C GLU A 125 -13.07 4.62 5.00
N PRO A 126 -12.17 5.47 5.54
CA PRO A 126 -11.53 5.21 6.82
C PRO A 126 -12.60 5.14 7.93
N VAL A 127 -12.48 4.14 8.79
CA VAL A 127 -13.36 3.93 9.95
C VAL A 127 -12.79 4.72 11.14
N PRO A 128 -13.48 5.76 11.65
CA PRO A 128 -12.95 6.61 12.72
C PRO A 128 -12.55 5.84 14.00
N GLU A 129 -13.28 4.77 14.32
CA GLU A 129 -13.05 3.90 15.47
C GLU A 129 -11.68 3.21 15.41
N ASN A 130 -11.12 3.03 14.20
CA ASN A 130 -9.83 2.39 14.00
C ASN A 130 -8.66 3.38 14.10
N ALA A 131 -8.91 4.70 14.11
CA ALA A 131 -7.87 5.72 14.00
C ALA A 131 -6.81 5.64 15.11
N GLU A 132 -7.23 5.41 16.36
CA GLU A 132 -6.28 5.26 17.48
C GLU A 132 -5.38 4.03 17.28
N HIS A 133 -5.96 2.93 16.80
CA HIS A 133 -5.24 1.70 16.56
C HIS A 133 -4.22 1.86 15.43
N THR A 134 -4.61 2.47 14.32
CA THR A 134 -3.70 2.67 13.17
C THR A 134 -2.55 3.60 13.51
N LEU A 135 -2.79 4.68 14.26
CA LEU A 135 -1.74 5.57 14.75
C LEU A 135 -0.71 4.82 15.61
N LYS A 136 -1.16 3.97 16.53
CA LYS A 136 -0.26 3.13 17.35
C LYS A 136 0.55 2.16 16.51
N LEU A 137 -0.03 1.59 15.45
CA LEU A 137 0.70 0.69 14.56
C LEU A 137 1.81 1.42 13.79
N LEU A 138 1.52 2.61 13.24
CA LEU A 138 2.50 3.45 12.55
C LEU A 138 3.66 3.82 13.49
N GLU A 139 3.34 4.29 14.69
CA GLU A 139 4.34 4.65 15.70
C GLU A 139 5.24 3.46 16.06
N ARG A 140 4.65 2.29 16.31
CA ARG A 140 5.39 1.05 16.64
C ARG A 140 6.30 0.63 15.50
N LYS A 141 5.82 0.72 14.25
CA LYS A 141 6.62 0.39 13.07
C LYS A 141 7.85 1.28 12.97
N HIS A 142 7.69 2.61 13.09
CA HIS A 142 8.83 3.54 13.02
C HIS A 142 9.82 3.34 14.16
N LYS A 143 9.33 3.15 15.40
CA LYS A 143 10.19 2.84 16.56
C LYS A 143 10.99 1.58 16.35
N LEU A 144 10.35 0.49 15.93
CA LEU A 144 11.02 -0.79 15.69
C LEU A 144 12.04 -0.68 14.55
N TYR A 145 11.66 -0.08 13.43
CA TYR A 145 12.56 0.10 12.29
C TYR A 145 13.80 0.90 12.67
N ASN A 146 13.63 2.03 13.36
CA ASN A 146 14.74 2.88 13.80
C ASN A 146 15.66 2.19 14.81
N ALA A 147 15.12 1.37 15.71
CA ALA A 147 15.92 0.58 16.63
C ALA A 147 16.80 -0.46 15.89
N LEU A 148 16.24 -1.11 14.87
CA LEU A 148 16.97 -2.10 14.07
C LEU A 148 18.07 -1.44 13.21
N VAL A 149 17.79 -0.26 12.64
CA VAL A 149 18.79 0.52 11.91
C VAL A 149 19.89 1.02 12.86
N GLY A 150 19.51 1.63 13.99
CA GLY A 150 20.46 2.18 14.96
C GLY A 150 21.35 1.12 15.62
N GLY A 151 20.84 -0.09 15.79
CA GLY A 151 21.61 -1.25 16.26
C GLY A 151 22.41 -1.96 15.16
N ASN A 152 22.43 -1.45 13.93
CA ASN A 152 23.03 -2.09 12.75
C ASN A 152 22.58 -3.56 12.52
N VAL A 153 21.34 -3.88 12.90
CA VAL A 153 20.81 -5.25 12.80
C VAL A 153 20.64 -5.66 11.35
N TYR A 154 20.26 -4.74 10.45
CA TYR A 154 20.14 -5.07 9.02
C TYR A 154 21.49 -5.30 8.34
N GLY A 155 22.55 -4.64 8.81
CA GLY A 155 23.90 -4.82 8.27
C GLY A 155 24.47 -6.21 8.56
N SER A 156 24.14 -6.81 9.71
CA SER A 156 24.64 -8.14 10.08
C SER A 156 24.11 -9.27 9.21
N PHE A 157 23.00 -9.09 8.49
CA PHE A 157 22.50 -10.08 7.54
C PHE A 157 23.20 -10.04 6.17
N GLY A 158 23.98 -8.99 5.88
CA GLY A 158 24.74 -8.85 4.64
C GLY A 158 26.07 -9.61 4.64
N GLU A 159 26.57 -9.95 5.83
CA GLU A 159 27.73 -10.82 6.01
C GLU A 159 27.29 -12.27 5.76
N ARG A 160 27.60 -12.80 4.58
CA ARG A 160 27.42 -14.22 4.30
C ARG A 160 28.30 -15.03 5.28
N ILE A 161 27.67 -15.90 6.06
CA ILE A 161 28.33 -17.02 6.77
C ILE A 161 28.90 -17.98 5.73
#